data_AF-A0AAD2DH79-F1
#
_entry.id   AF-A0AAD2DH79-F1
#
_cell.length_a   1.000
_cell.length_b   1.000
_cell.length_c   1.000
_cell.angle_alpha   90.00
_cell.angle_beta   90.00
_cell.angle_gamma   90.00
#
_symmetry.space_group_name_H-M   'P 1'
#
loop_
_entity.id
_entity.type
_entity.pdbx_description
1 polymer ?
#
loop_
_entity_poly.entity_id
_entity_poly.type
_entity_poly.pdbx_seq_one_letter_code
_entity_poly.pdbx_strand_id
1 'polypeptide(L)'
;MEKYKKIELLVGNTIEDAVNELLDYREKGELACCDFNGHTLYSDTVTMDDAYKEIIGKTKYEFDKAQQEMRDNFKRQDKEHKEQIPLLTKVWMEKGREILTEDKWELWDKIVPIRLNDLYQGMELGCCLDIVKILNNNGTFDEAKGEIESQDHSGMSFGLVCSMVKEFCNRGKEFVNYVK
;
A
#
# COMPACT_ATOMS: atom_id res chain seq x y z
N MET A 1 -45.15 11.07 7.89
CA MET A 1 -44.18 10.02 8.26
C MET A 1 -43.34 9.74 7.04
N GLU A 2 -42.02 9.69 7.18
CA GLU A 2 -41.15 9.22 6.10
C GLU A 2 -41.49 7.76 5.79
N LYS A 3 -41.59 7.44 4.50
CA LYS A 3 -42.01 6.11 4.02
C LYS A 3 -40.99 5.02 4.37
N TYR A 4 -39.71 5.39 4.47
CA TYR A 4 -38.60 4.47 4.73
C TYR A 4 -37.88 4.87 6.02
N LYS A 5 -37.58 3.87 6.87
CA LYS A 5 -36.65 4.05 7.98
C LYS A 5 -35.23 4.15 7.43
N LYS A 6 -34.52 5.24 7.78
CA LYS A 6 -33.13 5.41 7.37
C LYS A 6 -32.20 4.61 8.29
N ILE A 7 -31.37 3.76 7.71
CA ILE A 7 -30.36 2.95 8.40
C ILE A 7 -29.02 3.66 8.27
N GLU A 8 -28.31 3.78 9.39
CA GLU A 8 -26.93 4.26 9.41
C GLU A 8 -25.97 3.08 9.35
N LEU A 9 -25.12 3.07 8.33
CA LEU A 9 -24.06 2.08 8.18
C LEU A 9 -22.82 2.53 8.93
N LEU A 10 -22.14 1.56 9.55
CA LEU A 10 -20.89 1.76 10.26
C LEU A 10 -19.70 1.78 9.31
N VAL A 11 -18.63 2.43 9.75
CA VAL A 11 -17.34 2.40 9.05
C VAL A 11 -16.87 0.95 8.94
N GLY A 12 -16.59 0.51 7.72
CA GLY A 12 -16.14 -0.84 7.43
C GLY A 12 -17.24 -1.79 6.93
N ASN A 13 -18.51 -1.37 6.89
CA ASN A 13 -19.55 -2.17 6.24
C ASN A 13 -19.27 -2.36 4.74
N THR A 14 -19.61 -3.55 4.27
CA THR A 14 -19.55 -3.94 2.87
C THR A 14 -20.89 -3.71 2.18
N ILE A 15 -20.93 -3.80 0.84
CA ILE A 15 -22.19 -3.81 0.08
C ILE A 15 -23.06 -4.98 0.55
N GLU A 16 -22.46 -6.14 0.82
CA GLU A 16 -23.18 -7.30 1.36
C GLU A 16 -23.84 -6.99 2.71
N ASP A 17 -23.14 -6.35 3.63
CA ASP A 17 -23.71 -5.97 4.93
C ASP A 17 -24.91 -5.04 4.74
N ALA A 18 -24.76 -4.02 3.90
CA ALA A 18 -25.83 -3.05 3.61
C ALA A 18 -27.06 -3.71 2.97
N VAL A 19 -26.84 -4.60 1.99
CA VAL A 19 -27.93 -5.35 1.35
C VAL A 19 -28.59 -6.29 2.34
N ASN A 20 -27.84 -7.08 3.10
CA ASN A 20 -28.38 -8.03 4.07
C ASN A 20 -29.20 -7.32 5.16
N GLU A 21 -28.72 -6.18 5.66
CA GLU A 21 -29.48 -5.41 6.64
C GLU A 21 -30.82 -4.92 6.07
N LEU A 22 -30.82 -4.41 4.83
CA LEU A 22 -32.07 -4.03 4.16
C LEU A 22 -33.01 -5.21 3.93
N LEU A 23 -32.47 -6.38 3.60
CA LEU A 23 -33.25 -7.61 3.44
C LEU A 23 -33.90 -8.03 4.78
N ASP A 24 -33.19 -7.90 5.91
CA ASP A 24 -33.73 -8.18 7.24
C ASP A 24 -34.92 -7.27 7.59
N TYR A 25 -34.88 -5.99 7.20
CA TYR A 25 -36.02 -5.09 7.37
C TYR A 25 -37.20 -5.49 6.49
N ARG A 26 -36.94 -5.85 5.23
CA ARG A 26 -37.98 -6.35 4.32
C ARG A 26 -38.67 -7.59 4.87
N GLU A 27 -37.92 -8.53 5.44
CA GLU A 27 -38.46 -9.75 6.05
C GLU A 27 -39.35 -9.46 7.27
N LYS A 28 -39.06 -8.39 8.02
CA LYS A 28 -39.90 -7.89 9.13
C LYS A 28 -41.13 -7.12 8.65
N GLY A 29 -41.29 -6.93 7.34
CA GLY A 29 -42.37 -6.12 6.76
C GLY A 29 -42.15 -4.62 6.90
N GLU A 30 -40.92 -4.19 7.17
CA GLU A 30 -40.54 -2.78 7.32
C GLU A 30 -39.88 -2.25 6.03
N LEU A 31 -40.23 -1.02 5.66
CA LEU A 31 -39.55 -0.30 4.58
C LEU A 31 -38.37 0.47 5.15
N ALA A 32 -37.18 0.21 4.62
CA ALA A 32 -35.94 0.86 5.03
C ALA A 32 -35.06 1.24 3.84
N CYS A 33 -34.17 2.20 4.04
CA CYS A 33 -33.15 2.59 3.07
C CYS A 33 -31.82 2.93 3.74
N CYS A 34 -30.72 2.80 3.01
CA CYS A 34 -29.39 3.20 3.46
C CYS A 34 -28.61 3.89 2.34
N ASP A 35 -27.66 4.75 2.70
CA ASP A 35 -26.73 5.37 1.76
C ASP A 35 -25.38 4.63 1.83
N PHE A 36 -24.93 4.06 0.71
CA PHE A 36 -23.64 3.36 0.59
C PHE A 36 -22.82 3.97 -0.54
N ASN A 37 -21.64 4.53 -0.24
CA ASN A 37 -20.74 5.16 -1.22
C ASN A 37 -21.43 6.14 -2.18
N GLY A 38 -22.45 6.87 -1.70
CA GLY A 38 -23.21 7.85 -2.50
C GLY A 38 -24.42 7.27 -3.27
N HIS A 39 -24.71 5.98 -3.11
CA HIS A 39 -25.90 5.33 -3.66
C HIS A 39 -26.92 5.03 -2.57
N THR A 40 -28.19 5.36 -2.79
CA THR A 40 -29.27 5.01 -1.87
C THR A 40 -29.89 3.67 -2.26
N LEU A 41 -29.79 2.69 -1.37
CA LEU A 41 -30.39 1.36 -1.52
C LEU A 41 -31.70 1.29 -0.75
N TYR A 42 -32.70 0.56 -1.28
CA TYR A 42 -34.04 0.44 -0.69
C TYR A 42 -34.42 -1.01 -0.44
N SER A 43 -35.01 -1.31 0.73
CA SER A 43 -35.30 -2.69 1.14
C SER A 43 -36.26 -3.43 0.21
N ASP A 44 -37.20 -2.74 -0.41
CA ASP A 44 -38.23 -3.29 -1.30
C ASP A 44 -37.73 -3.60 -2.71
N THR A 45 -36.64 -2.98 -3.17
CA THR A 45 -36.11 -3.17 -4.54
C THR A 45 -34.72 -3.80 -4.58
N VAL A 46 -33.98 -3.80 -3.47
CA VAL A 46 -32.58 -4.23 -3.47
C VAL A 46 -32.44 -5.74 -3.77
N THR A 47 -31.48 -6.04 -4.63
CA THR A 47 -30.91 -7.37 -4.80
C THR A 47 -29.39 -7.27 -4.69
N MET A 48 -28.73 -8.38 -4.35
CA MET A 48 -27.28 -8.41 -4.21
C MET A 48 -26.57 -8.02 -5.52
N ASP A 49 -26.99 -8.61 -6.64
CA ASP A 49 -26.35 -8.32 -7.93
C ASP A 49 -26.63 -6.90 -8.42
N ASP A 50 -27.83 -6.37 -8.21
CA ASP A 50 -28.14 -5.00 -8.64
C ASP A 50 -27.37 -3.97 -7.82
N ALA A 51 -27.24 -4.17 -6.51
CA ALA A 51 -26.43 -3.30 -5.66
C ALA A 51 -24.95 -3.29 -6.09
N TYR A 52 -24.36 -4.46 -6.36
CA TYR A 52 -22.99 -4.55 -6.85
C TYR A 52 -22.81 -3.91 -8.23
N LYS A 53 -23.76 -4.11 -9.15
CA LYS A 53 -23.72 -3.48 -10.48
C LYS A 53 -23.83 -1.96 -10.39
N GLU A 54 -24.71 -1.45 -9.54
CA GLU A 54 -24.91 -0.01 -9.41
C GLU A 54 -23.70 0.69 -8.79
N ILE A 55 -23.11 0.11 -7.75
CA ILE A 55 -22.04 0.74 -6.97
C ILE A 55 -20.66 0.50 -7.60
N ILE A 56 -20.40 -0.71 -8.12
CA ILE A 56 -19.07 -1.13 -8.60
C ILE A 56 -19.04 -1.40 -10.12
N GLY A 57 -20.20 -1.52 -10.77
CA GLY A 57 -20.28 -1.85 -12.20
C GLY A 57 -20.07 -3.34 -12.53
N LYS A 58 -20.11 -4.22 -11.53
CA LYS A 58 -19.89 -5.68 -11.68
C LYS A 58 -20.97 -6.45 -10.93
N THR A 59 -21.27 -7.69 -11.33
CA THR A 59 -22.03 -8.62 -10.48
C THR A 59 -21.23 -8.99 -9.23
N LYS A 60 -21.91 -9.53 -8.21
CA LYS A 60 -21.21 -10.04 -7.03
C LYS A 60 -20.21 -11.13 -7.41
N TYR A 61 -20.62 -12.05 -8.29
CA TYR A 61 -19.75 -13.11 -8.78
C TYR A 61 -18.47 -12.59 -9.46
N GLU A 62 -18.59 -11.60 -10.35
CA GLU A 62 -17.42 -11.00 -11.02
C GLU A 62 -16.50 -10.26 -10.06
N PHE A 63 -17.08 -9.56 -9.08
CA PHE A 63 -16.32 -8.91 -8.02
C PHE A 63 -15.53 -9.93 -7.18
N ASP A 64 -16.21 -10.97 -6.69
CA ASP A 64 -15.60 -12.01 -5.85
C ASP A 64 -14.50 -12.75 -6.61
N LYS A 65 -14.74 -13.07 -7.88
CA LYS A 65 -13.74 -13.71 -8.76
C LYS A 65 -12.52 -12.82 -8.95
N ALA A 66 -12.70 -11.54 -9.27
CA ALA A 66 -11.58 -10.60 -9.43
C ALA A 66 -10.79 -10.41 -8.13
N GLN A 67 -11.47 -10.35 -6.99
CA GLN A 67 -10.83 -10.30 -5.67
C GLN A 67 -10.03 -11.56 -5.38
N GLN A 68 -10.54 -12.73 -5.74
CA GLN A 68 -9.85 -14.00 -5.56
C GLN A 68 -8.61 -14.09 -6.46
N GLU A 69 -8.72 -13.75 -7.74
CA GLU A 69 -7.59 -13.70 -8.67
C GLU A 69 -6.50 -12.75 -8.19
N MET A 70 -6.87 -11.57 -7.68
CA MET A 70 -5.91 -10.62 -7.10
C MET A 70 -5.19 -11.21 -5.88
N ARG A 71 -5.92 -11.84 -4.96
CA ARG A 71 -5.33 -12.49 -3.77
C ARG A 71 -4.38 -13.63 -4.14
N ASP A 72 -4.76 -14.44 -5.10
CA ASP A 72 -3.94 -15.58 -5.52
C ASP A 72 -2.69 -15.12 -6.28
N ASN A 73 -2.81 -14.09 -7.12
CA ASN A 73 -1.67 -13.47 -7.77
C ASN A 73 -0.71 -12.83 -6.76
N PHE A 74 -1.23 -12.11 -5.76
CA PHE A 74 -0.42 -11.53 -4.68
C PHE A 74 0.33 -12.61 -3.90
N LYS A 75 -0.35 -13.70 -3.49
CA LYS A 75 0.30 -14.82 -2.80
C LYS A 75 1.39 -15.48 -3.64
N ARG A 76 1.16 -15.62 -4.95
CA ARG A 76 2.15 -16.17 -5.88
C ARG A 76 3.37 -15.27 -5.97
N GLN A 77 3.18 -13.97 -6.17
CA GLN A 77 4.28 -12.99 -6.24
C GLN A 77 5.05 -12.91 -4.92
N ASP A 78 4.38 -12.89 -3.77
CA ASP A 78 5.02 -12.91 -2.45
C ASP A 78 5.87 -14.17 -2.24
N LYS A 79 5.37 -15.33 -2.65
CA LYS A 79 6.11 -16.59 -2.58
C LYS A 79 7.34 -16.57 -3.51
N GLU A 80 7.16 -16.18 -4.76
CA GLU A 80 8.24 -16.07 -5.75
C GLU A 80 9.34 -15.10 -5.28
N HIS A 81 8.95 -13.97 -4.68
CA HIS A 81 9.89 -13.01 -4.10
C HIS A 81 10.64 -13.60 -2.90
N LYS A 82 9.93 -14.25 -1.98
CA LYS A 82 10.55 -14.91 -0.80
C LYS A 82 11.57 -15.97 -1.18
N GLU A 83 11.33 -16.72 -2.25
CA GLU A 83 12.28 -17.68 -2.80
C GLU A 83 13.54 -17.00 -3.37
N GLN A 84 13.42 -15.76 -3.84
CA GLN A 84 14.55 -14.97 -4.37
C GLN A 84 15.34 -14.21 -3.29
N ILE A 85 14.79 -14.02 -2.08
CA ILE A 85 15.45 -13.26 -1.00
C ILE A 85 16.91 -13.68 -0.76
N PRO A 86 17.29 -14.98 -0.71
CA PRO A 86 18.69 -15.36 -0.51
C PRO A 86 19.64 -14.86 -1.60
N LEU A 87 19.17 -14.82 -2.86
CA LEU A 87 19.95 -14.31 -3.99
C LEU A 87 19.99 -12.77 -3.95
N LEU A 88 18.83 -12.12 -3.80
CA LEU A 88 18.71 -10.67 -3.73
C LEU A 88 19.51 -10.08 -2.55
N THR A 89 19.57 -10.81 -1.43
CA THR A 89 20.35 -10.40 -0.26
C THR A 89 21.81 -10.19 -0.64
N LYS A 90 22.42 -11.15 -1.36
CA LYS A 90 23.81 -11.03 -1.82
C LYS A 90 24.00 -9.85 -2.76
N VAL A 91 23.10 -9.70 -3.73
CA VAL A 91 23.13 -8.60 -4.71
C VAL A 91 23.07 -7.23 -4.01
N TRP A 92 22.17 -7.06 -3.05
CA TRP A 92 22.02 -5.79 -2.34
C TRP A 92 23.16 -5.52 -1.36
N MET A 93 23.73 -6.55 -0.73
CA MET A 93 24.94 -6.39 0.07
C MET A 93 26.10 -5.88 -0.78
N GLU A 94 26.34 -6.48 -1.95
CA GLU A 94 27.37 -6.07 -2.91
C GLU A 94 27.15 -4.64 -3.41
N LYS A 95 25.92 -4.28 -3.83
CA LYS A 95 25.58 -2.90 -4.21
C LYS A 95 25.83 -1.90 -3.08
N GLY A 96 25.55 -2.30 -1.84
CA GLY A 96 25.87 -1.48 -0.66
C GLY A 96 27.37 -1.21 -0.54
N ARG A 97 28.24 -2.20 -0.84
CA ARG A 97 29.69 -2.02 -0.82
C ARG A 97 30.21 -1.02 -1.84
N GLU A 98 29.55 -0.89 -2.97
CA GLU A 98 29.96 0.03 -4.03
C GLU A 98 29.69 1.51 -3.68
N ILE A 99 28.74 1.77 -2.77
CA ILE A 99 28.19 3.12 -2.55
C ILE A 99 28.39 3.60 -1.11
N LEU A 100 28.26 2.70 -0.13
CA LEU A 100 28.31 3.03 1.29
C LEU A 100 29.74 2.97 1.82
N THR A 101 30.03 3.79 2.83
CA THR A 101 31.30 3.76 3.56
C THR A 101 31.41 2.48 4.40
N GLU A 102 32.64 2.01 4.63
CA GLU A 102 32.90 0.72 5.30
C GLU A 102 32.26 0.61 6.69
N ASP A 103 32.18 1.71 7.43
CA ASP A 103 31.56 1.76 8.76
C ASP A 103 30.05 1.46 8.75
N LYS A 104 29.40 1.47 7.59
CA LYS A 104 27.98 1.18 7.43
C LYS A 104 27.68 -0.25 6.97
N TRP A 105 28.68 -0.99 6.53
CA TRP A 105 28.52 -2.28 5.87
C TRP A 105 27.86 -3.34 6.75
N GLU A 106 28.25 -3.43 8.03
CA GLU A 106 27.68 -4.41 8.95
C GLU A 106 26.17 -4.18 9.17
N LEU A 107 25.78 -2.92 9.38
CA LEU A 107 24.38 -2.58 9.57
C LEU A 107 23.59 -2.80 8.27
N TRP A 108 24.15 -2.44 7.12
CA TRP A 108 23.54 -2.66 5.81
C TRP A 108 23.22 -4.15 5.60
N ASP A 109 24.21 -5.02 5.81
CA ASP A 109 24.04 -6.47 5.66
C ASP A 109 22.97 -7.04 6.58
N LYS A 110 22.90 -6.54 7.81
CA LYS A 110 21.89 -6.95 8.77
C LYS A 110 20.48 -6.57 8.31
N ILE A 111 20.30 -5.38 7.74
CA ILE A 111 18.97 -4.89 7.37
C ILE A 111 18.47 -5.39 6.02
N VAL A 112 19.36 -5.66 5.05
CA VAL A 112 18.99 -6.08 3.69
C VAL A 112 17.99 -7.25 3.67
N PRO A 113 18.23 -8.41 4.33
CA PRO A 113 17.27 -9.51 4.30
C PRO A 113 15.97 -9.19 5.05
N ILE A 114 16.01 -8.29 6.04
CA ILE A 114 14.82 -7.85 6.78
C ILE A 114 13.94 -6.97 5.86
N ARG A 115 14.55 -6.02 5.15
CA ARG A 115 13.90 -5.12 4.19
C ARG A 115 13.33 -5.89 3.00
N LEU A 116 14.09 -6.84 2.45
CA LEU A 116 13.60 -7.73 1.38
C LEU A 116 12.40 -8.57 1.79
N ASN A 117 12.20 -8.84 3.08
CA ASN A 117 11.08 -9.66 3.58
C ASN A 117 9.93 -8.82 4.17
N ASP A 118 9.97 -7.50 4.05
CA ASP A 118 8.92 -6.62 4.57
C ASP A 118 7.86 -6.27 3.52
N LEU A 119 6.96 -5.34 3.87
CA LEU A 119 5.86 -4.89 3.03
C LEU A 119 6.32 -4.30 1.69
N TYR A 120 7.48 -3.63 1.66
CA TYR A 120 8.02 -2.95 0.48
C TYR A 120 9.02 -3.82 -0.29
N GLN A 121 9.31 -5.02 0.22
CA GLN A 121 10.12 -6.02 -0.49
C GLN A 121 11.51 -5.51 -0.91
N GLY A 122 12.06 -4.56 -0.14
CA GLY A 122 13.38 -3.97 -0.35
C GLY A 122 13.45 -2.90 -1.45
N MET A 123 12.32 -2.35 -1.90
CA MET A 123 12.28 -1.21 -2.82
C MET A 123 13.16 -0.05 -2.33
N GLU A 124 13.05 0.26 -1.04
CA GLU A 124 13.77 1.33 -0.38
C GLU A 124 15.29 1.14 -0.36
N LEU A 125 15.79 -0.08 -0.55
CA LEU A 125 17.23 -0.35 -0.64
C LEU A 125 17.84 0.37 -1.85
N GLY A 126 17.18 0.26 -3.01
CA GLY A 126 17.60 0.94 -4.24
C GLY A 126 17.49 2.45 -4.11
N CYS A 127 16.30 2.91 -3.75
CA CYS A 127 16.00 4.33 -3.55
C CYS A 127 16.99 5.01 -2.60
N CYS A 128 17.33 4.36 -1.49
CA CYS A 128 18.33 4.84 -0.55
C CYS A 128 19.71 4.94 -1.23
N LEU A 129 20.17 3.88 -1.88
CA LEU A 129 21.50 3.86 -2.50
C LEU A 129 21.65 4.90 -3.62
N ASP A 130 20.62 5.16 -4.42
CA ASP A 130 20.67 6.18 -5.47
C ASP A 130 20.89 7.58 -4.88
N ILE A 131 20.17 7.92 -3.80
CA ILE A 131 20.34 9.18 -3.08
C ILE A 131 21.72 9.25 -2.41
N VAL A 132 22.12 8.19 -1.69
CA VAL A 132 23.41 8.16 -0.98
C VAL A 132 24.58 8.29 -1.96
N LYS A 133 24.48 7.69 -3.15
CA LYS A 133 25.47 7.83 -4.21
C LYS A 133 25.65 9.27 -4.66
N ILE A 134 24.57 10.03 -4.86
CA ILE A 134 24.65 11.47 -5.19
C ILE A 134 25.35 12.22 -4.05
N LEU A 135 24.92 12.00 -2.81
CA LEU A 135 25.45 12.73 -1.65
C LEU A 135 26.92 12.42 -1.36
N ASN A 136 27.35 11.16 -1.53
CA ASN A 136 28.74 10.73 -1.33
C ASN A 136 29.67 11.24 -2.43
N ASN A 137 29.16 11.49 -3.64
CA ASN A 137 29.91 12.08 -4.75
C ASN A 137 29.93 13.62 -4.71
N ASN A 138 29.69 14.23 -3.54
CA ASN A 138 29.59 15.68 -3.35
C ASN A 138 28.49 16.35 -4.19
N GLY A 139 27.45 15.61 -4.59
CA GLY A 139 26.26 16.16 -5.21
C GLY A 139 25.53 17.15 -4.29
N THR A 140 24.79 18.05 -4.91
CA THR A 140 23.96 19.05 -4.24
C THR A 140 22.72 18.43 -3.63
N PHE A 141 22.11 19.11 -2.65
CA PHE A 141 20.83 18.65 -2.11
C PHE A 141 19.67 18.79 -3.10
N ASP A 142 19.76 19.69 -4.08
CA ASP A 142 18.77 19.80 -5.15
C ASP A 142 18.80 18.60 -6.09
N GLU A 143 19.99 18.11 -6.45
CA GLU A 143 20.12 16.88 -7.26
C GLU A 143 19.55 15.67 -6.50
N ALA A 144 19.92 15.51 -5.23
CA ALA A 144 19.38 14.43 -4.40
C ALA A 144 17.88 14.57 -4.13
N LYS A 145 17.35 15.80 -4.09
CA LYS A 145 15.92 16.09 -3.96
C LYS A 145 15.18 15.70 -5.24
N GLY A 146 15.72 16.04 -6.40
CA GLY A 146 15.16 15.61 -7.69
C GLY A 146 15.08 14.09 -7.79
N GLU A 147 16.10 13.38 -7.28
CA GLU A 147 16.11 11.92 -7.23
C GLU A 147 14.97 11.38 -6.35
N ILE A 148 14.84 11.80 -5.09
CA ILE A 148 13.77 11.29 -4.21
C ILE A 148 12.36 11.67 -4.67
N GLU A 149 12.19 12.84 -5.32
CA GLU A 149 10.90 13.26 -5.89
C GLU A 149 10.54 12.41 -7.13
N SER A 150 11.53 12.03 -7.95
CA SER A 150 11.31 11.18 -9.12
C SER A 150 10.91 9.74 -8.79
N GLN A 151 11.17 9.30 -7.57
CA GLN A 151 10.83 7.96 -7.08
C GLN A 151 9.34 7.81 -6.68
N ASP A 152 8.56 8.90 -6.73
CA ASP A 152 7.09 8.93 -6.56
C ASP A 152 6.57 8.22 -5.29
N HIS A 153 7.17 8.57 -4.16
CA HIS A 153 6.86 7.94 -2.88
C HIS A 153 5.53 8.41 -2.28
N SER A 154 4.79 7.47 -1.71
CA SER A 154 3.79 7.78 -0.67
C SER A 154 4.47 8.39 0.56
N GLY A 155 3.72 9.10 1.42
CA GLY A 155 4.28 9.67 2.66
C GLY A 155 4.97 8.65 3.57
N MET A 156 4.46 7.40 3.60
CA MET A 156 5.07 6.31 4.39
C MET A 156 6.38 5.81 3.79
N SER A 157 6.40 5.54 2.47
CA SER A 157 7.62 5.06 1.79
C SER A 157 8.70 6.16 1.74
N PHE A 158 8.30 7.42 1.57
CA PHE A 158 9.19 8.58 1.65
C PHE A 158 9.87 8.65 3.03
N GLY A 159 9.09 8.50 4.09
CA GLY A 159 9.60 8.47 5.46
C GLY A 159 10.61 7.34 5.70
N LEU A 160 10.35 6.16 5.14
CA LEU A 160 11.25 5.00 5.23
C LEU A 160 12.58 5.26 4.51
N VAL A 161 12.55 5.71 3.25
CA VAL A 161 13.76 6.05 2.49
C VAL A 161 14.56 7.14 3.20
N CYS A 162 13.90 8.21 3.68
CA CYS A 162 14.55 9.24 4.47
C CYS A 162 15.22 8.70 5.74
N SER A 163 14.57 7.76 6.44
CA SER A 163 15.17 7.12 7.62
C SER A 163 16.43 6.34 7.26
N MET A 164 16.44 5.65 6.12
CA MET A 164 17.62 4.92 5.65
C MET A 164 18.73 5.87 5.22
N VAL A 165 18.42 6.92 4.46
CA VAL A 165 19.43 7.91 4.03
C VAL A 165 20.10 8.58 5.24
N LYS A 166 19.35 8.86 6.31
CA LYS A 166 19.92 9.36 7.58
C LYS A 166 20.94 8.42 8.21
N GLU A 167 20.69 7.12 8.14
CA GLU A 167 21.53 6.11 8.77
C GLU A 167 22.76 5.80 7.92
N PHE A 168 22.59 5.74 6.61
CA PHE A 168 23.60 5.26 5.66
C PHE A 168 24.41 6.36 4.96
N CYS A 169 24.12 7.64 5.20
CA CYS A 169 24.90 8.76 4.66
C CYS A 169 25.21 9.81 5.74
N ASN A 170 26.47 10.24 5.79
CA ASN A 170 26.92 11.28 6.71
C ASN A 170 26.18 12.61 6.53
N ARG A 171 25.86 12.97 5.28
CA ARG A 171 25.06 14.16 4.93
C ARG A 171 23.55 13.90 4.99
N GLY A 172 23.13 12.68 5.33
CA GLY A 172 21.74 12.24 5.26
C GLY A 172 20.80 13.02 6.20
N LYS A 173 21.27 13.39 7.40
CA LYS A 173 20.46 14.20 8.33
C LYS A 173 20.17 15.59 7.78
N GLU A 174 21.17 16.24 7.20
CA GLU A 174 21.03 17.56 6.58
C GLU A 174 20.12 17.49 5.35
N PHE A 175 20.33 16.48 4.49
CA PHE A 175 19.48 16.25 3.32
C PHE A 175 18.02 16.02 3.71
N VAL A 176 17.73 15.16 4.69
CA VAL A 176 16.33 14.92 5.08
C VAL A 176 15.67 16.15 5.70
N ASN A 177 16.42 17.04 6.34
CA ASN A 177 15.86 18.31 6.80
C ASN A 177 15.60 19.27 5.64
N TYR A 178 16.34 19.15 4.53
CA TYR A 178 16.17 19.97 3.33
C TYR A 178 14.92 19.61 2.52
N VAL A 179 14.57 18.33 2.44
CA VAL A 179 13.42 17.84 1.65
C VAL A 179 12.11 17.77 2.42
N LYS A 180 12.12 18.15 3.70
CA LYS A 180 10.92 18.30 4.54
C LYS A 180 10.35 19.70 4.44
#